data_AF-A0A832N2Z6-F1
#
_entry.id   AF-A0A832N2Z6-F1
#
_cell.length_a   1.000
_cell.length_b   1.000
_cell.length_c   1.000
_cell.angle_alpha   90.00
_cell.angle_beta   90.00
_cell.angle_gamma   90.00
#
_symmetry.space_group_name_H-M   'P 1'
#
loop_
_entity.id
_entity.type
_entity.pdbx_description
1 polymer ?
#
loop_
_entity_poly.entity_id
_entity_poly.type
_entity_poly.pdbx_seq_one_letter_code
_entity_poly.pdbx_strand_id
1 'polypeptide(L)'
;NADLQVKYADLSVRGFPSRFDTRISDITLTDRPSGIIWRAPFFDIYALSYKPYHIIASLPHEQSLRLPDQVLQIGSDEIKGSVIFEPKPLIEPALIIDRSSFVLRNLVVKSSKAWESTIESGHFAIRQTPANPQHYDLAVSLQNVTLPDTLRDVIDPARQQPALFDSLKLDSTLALTDRWNLLDSGKRATAISEIAIKDFLVIWNDLRFQAEGTLQIDKSGQPEGRLNLTATNWQKMYQLAEKADAINPDFAQTIQNGLKVLAGMSEGEDVIEIPLVFSGGQMSLGPFPIGPSPRLH
;
A
#
# COMPACT_ATOMS: atom_id res chain seq x y z
N ASN A 1 9.66 -18.20 21.22
CA ASN A 1 10.03 -16.80 20.93
C ASN A 1 9.07 -16.26 19.89
N ALA A 2 7.90 -15.76 20.30
CA ALA A 2 6.97 -15.19 19.33
C ALA A 2 7.17 -13.68 19.32
N ASP A 3 7.78 -13.16 18.26
CA ASP A 3 7.96 -11.72 18.05
C ASP A 3 6.63 -10.95 18.16
N LEU A 4 5.52 -11.63 17.87
CA LEU A 4 4.15 -11.20 18.16
C LEU A 4 3.64 -11.70 19.54
N GLN A 5 3.12 -10.78 20.35
CA GLN A 5 2.38 -11.07 21.58
C GLN A 5 0.90 -10.70 21.42
N VAL A 6 0.01 -11.59 21.88
CA VAL A 6 -1.43 -11.38 21.90
C VAL A 6 -1.93 -11.35 23.35
N LYS A 7 -2.72 -10.34 23.71
CA LYS A 7 -3.47 -10.26 24.97
C LYS A 7 -4.94 -9.99 24.67
N TYR A 8 -5.85 -10.54 25.46
CA TYR A 8 -7.29 -10.34 25.34
C TYR A 8 -7.97 -10.58 26.69
N ALA A 9 -9.17 -10.03 26.88
CA ALA A 9 -9.96 -10.24 28.09
C ALA A 9 -10.74 -11.55 28.05
N ASP A 10 -11.36 -11.86 26.91
CA ASP A 10 -12.18 -13.05 26.71
C ASP A 10 -12.05 -13.59 25.28
N LEU A 11 -12.24 -14.89 25.12
CA LEU A 11 -12.34 -15.56 23.83
C LEU A 11 -13.52 -16.53 23.87
N SER A 12 -14.49 -16.31 22.98
CA SER A 12 -15.67 -17.15 22.85
C SER A 12 -15.83 -17.68 21.43
N VAL A 13 -16.32 -18.92 21.32
CA VAL A 13 -16.59 -19.57 20.02
C VAL A 13 -18.02 -20.09 20.01
N ARG A 14 -18.77 -19.76 18.95
CA ARG A 14 -20.16 -20.16 18.73
C ARG A 14 -20.38 -20.70 17.32
N GLY A 15 -21.59 -21.15 17.01
CA GLY A 15 -21.99 -21.55 15.64
C GLY A 15 -21.83 -23.04 15.30
N PHE A 16 -21.35 -23.85 16.25
CA PHE A 16 -21.24 -25.29 16.08
C PHE A 16 -22.61 -25.96 15.82
N PRO A 17 -22.66 -27.04 15.01
CA PRO A 17 -21.53 -27.67 14.31
C PRO A 17 -21.23 -27.08 12.92
N SER A 18 -22.03 -26.12 12.44
CA SER A 18 -21.99 -25.66 11.04
C SER A 18 -20.89 -24.62 10.75
N ARG A 19 -20.51 -23.82 11.75
CA ARG A 19 -19.51 -22.76 11.62
C ARG A 19 -18.78 -22.50 12.94
N PHE A 20 -17.66 -21.79 12.84
CA PHE A 20 -16.89 -21.26 13.96
C PHE A 20 -16.98 -19.74 13.92
N ASP A 21 -17.74 -19.17 14.86
CA ASP A 21 -17.84 -17.73 15.10
C ASP A 21 -17.01 -17.41 16.34
N THR A 22 -15.77 -16.97 16.16
CA THR A 22 -14.85 -16.63 17.23
C THR A 22 -14.89 -15.12 17.47
N ARG A 23 -15.18 -14.72 18.72
CA ARG A 23 -15.04 -13.34 19.18
C ARG A 23 -13.94 -13.26 20.21
N ILE A 24 -12.99 -12.36 19.99
CA ILE A 24 -11.94 -12.00 20.95
C ILE A 24 -12.24 -10.61 21.47
N SER A 25 -12.39 -10.44 22.78
CA SER A 25 -12.72 -9.14 23.40
C SER A 25 -11.49 -8.46 23.99
N ASP A 26 -11.43 -7.12 23.90
CA ASP A 26 -10.33 -6.28 24.39
C ASP A 26 -8.94 -6.76 23.94
N ILE A 27 -8.82 -7.01 22.63
CA ILE A 27 -7.59 -7.55 22.05
C ILE A 27 -6.50 -6.48 21.96
N THR A 28 -5.29 -6.89 22.31
CA THR A 28 -4.05 -6.15 22.09
C THR A 28 -3.05 -7.06 21.37
N LEU A 29 -2.64 -6.67 20.17
CA LEU A 29 -1.54 -7.29 19.43
C LEU A 29 -0.30 -6.41 19.57
N THR A 30 0.84 -7.01 19.90
CA THR A 30 2.12 -6.31 20.06
C THR A 30 3.17 -7.01 19.23
N ASP A 31 3.68 -6.35 18.20
CA ASP A 31 4.86 -6.79 17.46
C ASP A 31 6.12 -6.20 18.11
N ARG A 32 6.91 -7.06 18.76
CA ARG A 32 8.03 -6.64 19.61
C ARG A 32 9.20 -6.04 18.79
N PRO A 33 9.63 -6.63 17.66
CA PRO A 33 10.65 -6.05 16.80
C PRO A 33 10.33 -4.65 16.29
N SER A 34 9.13 -4.42 15.76
CA SER A 34 8.74 -3.11 15.22
C SER A 34 8.26 -2.12 16.28
N GLY A 35 7.91 -2.62 17.47
CA GLY A 35 7.31 -1.82 18.54
C GLY A 35 5.86 -1.40 18.27
N ILE A 36 5.24 -1.95 17.22
CA ILE A 36 3.84 -1.66 16.83
C ILE A 36 2.89 -2.34 17.82
N ILE A 37 1.89 -1.60 18.28
CA ILE A 37 0.78 -2.16 19.08
C ILE A 37 -0.55 -1.80 18.43
N TRP A 38 -1.37 -2.81 18.15
CA TRP A 38 -2.75 -2.63 17.75
C TRP A 38 -3.69 -3.00 18.90
N ARG A 39 -4.74 -2.20 19.11
CA ARG A 39 -5.78 -2.43 20.11
C ARG A 39 -7.16 -2.24 19.52
N ALA A 40 -8.06 -3.13 19.89
CA ALA A 40 -9.45 -3.13 19.45
C ALA A 40 -10.37 -3.64 20.56
N PRO A 41 -11.60 -3.09 20.69
CA PRO A 41 -12.58 -3.56 21.67
C PRO A 41 -13.03 -5.00 21.40
N PHE A 42 -13.03 -5.43 20.14
CA PHE A 42 -13.24 -6.82 19.78
C PHE A 42 -12.60 -7.14 18.42
N PHE A 43 -12.43 -8.42 18.14
CA PHE A 43 -12.08 -8.94 16.82
C PHE A 43 -12.90 -10.19 16.53
N ASP A 44 -13.71 -10.12 15.47
CA ASP A 44 -14.59 -11.23 15.08
C ASP A 44 -13.99 -11.97 13.89
N ILE A 45 -13.91 -13.29 14.03
CA ILE A 45 -13.36 -14.23 13.06
C ILE A 45 -14.42 -15.29 12.78
N TYR A 46 -14.75 -15.48 11.50
CA TYR A 46 -15.76 -16.43 11.05
C TYR A 46 -15.14 -17.44 10.09
N ALA A 47 -15.43 -18.72 10.29
CA ALA A 47 -15.04 -19.79 9.36
C ALA A 47 -16.12 -20.87 9.29
N LEU A 48 -16.36 -21.43 8.11
CA LEU A 48 -17.27 -22.57 7.97
C LEU A 48 -16.57 -23.84 8.47
N SER A 49 -17.29 -24.72 9.18
CA SER A 49 -16.65 -25.90 9.80
C SER A 49 -16.04 -26.88 8.79
N TYR A 50 -16.60 -26.92 7.58
CA TYR A 50 -16.13 -27.71 6.44
C TYR A 50 -15.19 -26.95 5.49
N LYS A 51 -14.89 -25.66 5.77
CA LYS A 51 -13.89 -24.84 5.07
C LYS A 51 -13.12 -23.94 6.05
N PRO A 52 -12.42 -24.52 7.04
CA PRO A 52 -11.77 -23.75 8.10
C PRO A 52 -10.59 -22.88 7.60
N TYR A 53 -10.11 -23.12 6.39
CA TYR A 53 -9.09 -22.34 5.70
C TYR A 53 -9.64 -21.08 5.01
N HIS A 54 -10.96 -20.89 4.97
CA HIS A 54 -11.59 -19.64 4.51
C HIS A 54 -12.08 -18.87 5.74
N ILE A 55 -11.34 -17.81 6.07
CA ILE A 55 -11.55 -16.98 7.25
C ILE A 55 -12.10 -15.63 6.79
N ILE A 56 -13.14 -15.17 7.47
CA ILE A 56 -13.69 -13.82 7.31
C ILE A 56 -13.46 -13.08 8.63
N ALA A 57 -12.95 -11.86 8.55
CA ALA A 57 -12.72 -11.00 9.69
C ALA A 57 -13.56 -9.73 9.58
N SER A 58 -14.14 -9.30 10.70
CA SER A 58 -14.76 -7.99 10.84
C SER A 58 -14.06 -7.23 11.94
N LEU A 59 -13.52 -6.07 11.60
CA LEU A 59 -12.85 -5.18 12.55
C LEU A 59 -13.89 -4.24 13.18
N PRO A 60 -13.64 -3.75 14.40
CA PRO A 60 -14.55 -2.83 15.08
C PRO A 60 -14.52 -1.44 14.43
N HIS A 61 -15.56 -0.65 14.70
CA HIS A 61 -15.70 0.70 14.17
C HIS A 61 -14.62 1.65 14.72
N GLU A 62 -14.14 1.39 15.94
CA GLU A 62 -13.08 2.15 16.58
C GLU A 62 -11.94 1.22 17.00
N GLN A 63 -10.72 1.61 16.69
CA GLN A 63 -9.50 0.91 17.06
C GLN A 63 -8.32 1.88 17.13
N SER A 64 -7.22 1.45 17.73
CA SER A 64 -5.99 2.25 17.79
C SER A 64 -4.77 1.46 17.34
N LEU A 65 -3.89 2.15 16.63
CA LEU A 65 -2.60 1.65 16.17
C LEU A 65 -1.51 2.56 16.73
N ARG A 66 -0.74 2.05 17.68
CA ARG A 66 0.46 2.72 18.19
C ARG A 66 1.66 2.29 17.36
N LEU A 67 2.23 3.25 16.66
CA LEU A 67 3.52 3.16 15.99
C LEU A 67 4.64 3.65 16.94
N PRO A 68 5.93 3.44 16.61
CA PRO A 68 7.04 3.96 17.43
C PRO A 68 7.00 5.47 17.64
N ASP A 69 6.52 6.23 16.65
CA ASP A 69 6.60 7.69 16.59
C ASP A 69 5.25 8.40 16.81
N GLN A 70 4.13 7.69 16.77
CA GLN A 70 2.79 8.26 16.88
C GLN A 70 1.73 7.23 17.29
N VAL A 71 0.59 7.72 17.76
CA VAL A 71 -0.63 6.91 17.99
C VAL A 71 -1.66 7.33 16.96
N LEU A 72 -2.24 6.35 16.26
CA LEU A 72 -3.35 6.54 15.34
C LEU A 72 -4.64 6.05 15.99
N GLN A 73 -5.64 6.93 16.05
CA GLN A 73 -7.03 6.57 16.33
C GLN A 73 -7.73 6.36 15.00
N ILE A 74 -8.33 5.19 14.82
CA ILE A 74 -8.94 4.76 13.56
C ILE A 74 -10.43 4.57 13.81
N GLY A 75 -11.24 5.36 13.11
CA GLY A 75 -12.70 5.25 13.04
C GLY A 75 -13.13 4.75 11.66
N SER A 76 -14.19 3.95 11.56
CA SER A 76 -14.76 3.49 10.30
C SER A 76 -16.18 2.98 10.44
N ASP A 77 -16.95 3.02 9.36
CA ASP A 77 -18.27 2.37 9.30
C ASP A 77 -18.16 0.88 8.98
N GLU A 78 -17.15 0.52 8.18
CA GLU A 78 -16.85 -0.88 7.89
C GLU A 78 -15.36 -1.05 7.63
N ILE A 79 -14.78 -2.07 8.27
CA ILE A 79 -13.56 -2.73 7.80
C ILE A 79 -13.81 -4.23 7.89
N LYS A 80 -13.90 -4.87 6.73
CA LYS A 80 -14.12 -6.32 6.61
C LYS A 80 -13.12 -6.91 5.65
N GLY A 81 -12.72 -8.14 5.91
CA GLY A 81 -11.88 -8.86 4.98
C GLY A 81 -12.11 -10.35 5.03
N SER A 82 -11.59 -11.03 4.03
CA SER A 82 -11.51 -12.47 3.97
C SER A 82 -10.13 -12.90 3.54
N VAL A 83 -9.67 -14.01 4.07
CA VAL A 83 -8.45 -14.69 3.63
C VAL A 83 -8.77 -16.16 3.40
N ILE A 84 -8.30 -16.68 2.28
CA ILE A 84 -8.33 -18.10 1.96
C ILE A 84 -6.88 -18.57 1.98
N PHE A 85 -6.61 -19.57 2.80
CA PHE A 85 -5.33 -20.27 2.81
C PHE A 85 -5.39 -21.50 1.91
N GLU A 86 -4.23 -21.90 1.37
CA GLU A 86 -4.13 -23.20 0.71
C GLU A 86 -4.49 -24.33 1.68
N PRO A 87 -5.36 -25.28 1.28
CA PRO A 87 -5.59 -26.47 2.07
C PRO A 87 -4.30 -27.29 2.17
N LYS A 88 -3.75 -27.42 3.39
CA LYS A 88 -2.55 -28.21 3.65
C LYS A 88 -2.84 -29.40 4.58
N PRO A 89 -2.11 -30.52 4.44
CA PRO A 89 -2.15 -31.61 5.41
C PRO A 89 -1.76 -31.13 6.80
N LEU A 90 -2.39 -31.68 7.84
CA LEU A 90 -2.14 -31.33 9.25
C LEU A 90 -0.71 -31.59 9.74
N ILE A 91 0.09 -32.33 8.96
CA ILE A 91 1.42 -32.84 9.36
C ILE A 91 2.50 -31.76 9.19
N GLU A 92 2.28 -30.78 8.31
CA GLU A 92 3.18 -29.64 8.10
C GLU A 92 2.36 -28.33 8.13
N PRO A 93 2.26 -27.65 9.29
CA PRO A 93 1.49 -26.42 9.37
C PRO A 93 2.18 -25.34 8.54
N ALA A 94 1.50 -24.90 7.48
CA ALA A 94 1.85 -23.72 6.70
C ALA A 94 0.59 -22.90 6.47
N LEU A 95 0.69 -21.58 6.68
CA LEU A 95 -0.39 -20.63 6.39
C LEU A 95 -0.04 -19.89 5.11
N ILE A 96 -0.19 -20.57 3.99
CA ILE A 96 0.08 -20.00 2.66
C ILE A 96 -1.18 -19.31 2.15
N ILE A 97 -1.09 -18.02 1.87
CA ILE A 97 -2.21 -17.23 1.36
C ILE A 97 -2.51 -17.65 -0.08
N ASP A 98 -3.73 -18.12 -0.37
CA ASP A 98 -4.25 -18.26 -1.75
C ASP A 98 -4.79 -16.91 -2.22
N ARG A 99 -5.70 -16.31 -1.45
CA ARG A 99 -6.20 -14.97 -1.74
C ARG A 99 -6.67 -14.27 -0.48
N SER A 100 -6.64 -12.96 -0.51
CA SER A 100 -7.20 -12.11 0.53
C SER A 100 -7.88 -10.90 -0.09
N SER A 101 -8.93 -10.42 0.55
CA SER A 101 -9.61 -9.19 0.16
C SER A 101 -10.05 -8.42 1.39
N PHE A 102 -9.95 -7.09 1.33
CA PHE A 102 -10.40 -6.18 2.37
C PHE A 102 -11.19 -5.05 1.74
N VAL A 103 -12.29 -4.69 2.38
CA VAL A 103 -13.11 -3.52 2.07
C VAL A 103 -13.11 -2.60 3.28
N LEU A 104 -13.04 -1.30 3.00
CA LEU A 104 -13.22 -0.25 3.99
C LEU A 104 -14.27 0.76 3.51
N ARG A 105 -15.02 1.33 4.46
CA ARG A 105 -15.93 2.46 4.23
C ARG A 105 -15.80 3.49 5.33
N ASN A 106 -15.76 4.76 4.92
CA ASN A 106 -15.73 5.94 5.77
C ASN A 106 -14.63 5.87 6.85
N LEU A 107 -13.41 5.54 6.42
CA LEU A 107 -12.25 5.49 7.32
C LEU A 107 -11.83 6.91 7.71
N VAL A 108 -11.60 7.13 8.99
CA VAL A 108 -11.01 8.34 9.56
C VAL A 108 -9.81 7.93 10.39
N VAL A 109 -8.65 8.52 10.12
CA VAL A 109 -7.41 8.28 10.85
C VAL A 109 -6.94 9.58 11.45
N LYS A 110 -6.86 9.63 12.78
CA LYS A 110 -6.37 10.79 13.54
C LYS A 110 -5.07 10.43 14.24
N SER A 111 -4.04 11.21 14.02
CA SER A 111 -2.74 11.00 14.64
C SER A 111 -2.52 11.86 15.88
N SER A 112 -1.78 11.33 16.85
CA SER A 112 -1.21 12.11 17.95
C SER A 112 -0.25 13.23 17.50
N LYS A 113 0.17 13.23 16.22
CA LYS A 113 0.92 14.31 15.57
C LYS A 113 0.03 15.40 14.96
N ALA A 114 -1.25 15.47 15.36
CA ALA A 114 -2.20 16.50 14.95
C ALA A 114 -2.50 16.56 13.44
N TRP A 115 -2.33 15.45 12.72
CA TRP A 115 -2.83 15.30 11.35
C TRP A 115 -4.01 14.34 11.32
N GLU A 116 -4.89 14.55 10.34
CA GLU A 116 -6.05 13.70 10.07
C GLU A 116 -6.08 13.33 8.58
N SER A 117 -6.58 12.13 8.27
CA SER A 117 -6.82 11.67 6.92
C SER A 117 -8.11 10.86 6.88
N THR A 118 -8.84 10.94 5.78
CA THR A 118 -10.08 10.21 5.56
C THR A 118 -9.99 9.41 4.28
N ILE A 119 -10.70 8.29 4.20
CA ILE A 119 -10.90 7.52 2.97
C ILE A 119 -12.39 7.16 2.91
N GLU A 120 -13.10 7.62 1.89
CA GLU A 120 -14.52 7.30 1.75
C GLU A 120 -14.74 5.82 1.47
N SER A 121 -14.00 5.25 0.52
CA SER A 121 -14.05 3.82 0.25
C SER A 121 -12.71 3.28 -0.23
N GLY A 122 -12.46 2.02 0.09
CA GLY A 122 -11.24 1.34 -0.29
C GLY A 122 -11.44 -0.15 -0.46
N HIS A 123 -10.73 -0.72 -1.43
CA HIS A 123 -10.66 -2.14 -1.67
C HIS A 123 -9.20 -2.55 -1.88
N PHE A 124 -8.79 -3.60 -1.19
CA PHE A 124 -7.50 -4.23 -1.33
C PHE A 124 -7.74 -5.70 -1.61
N ALA A 125 -7.12 -6.25 -2.65
CA ALA A 125 -7.15 -7.67 -2.89
C ALA A 125 -5.77 -8.16 -3.29
N ILE A 126 -5.42 -9.34 -2.81
CA ILE A 126 -4.25 -10.06 -3.27
C ILE A 126 -4.62 -11.50 -3.56
N ARG A 127 -4.03 -12.09 -4.60
CA ARG A 127 -4.18 -13.52 -4.88
C ARG A 127 -2.89 -14.10 -5.44
N GLN A 128 -2.58 -15.33 -5.07
CA GLN A 128 -1.53 -16.11 -5.70
C GLN A 128 -1.90 -16.33 -7.17
N THR A 129 -0.93 -16.18 -8.06
CA THR A 129 -1.16 -16.45 -9.48
C THR A 129 -1.25 -17.96 -9.71
N PRO A 130 -2.08 -18.43 -10.67
CA PRO A 130 -2.13 -19.85 -11.02
C PRO A 130 -0.82 -20.37 -11.65
N ALA A 131 -0.06 -19.48 -12.28
CA ALA A 131 1.14 -19.85 -13.03
C ALA A 131 2.38 -20.04 -12.14
N ASN A 132 2.51 -19.29 -11.04
CA ASN A 132 3.65 -19.38 -10.15
C ASN A 132 3.25 -19.15 -8.68
N PRO A 133 3.54 -20.10 -7.75
CA PRO A 133 3.18 -20.00 -6.34
C PRO A 133 3.95 -18.93 -5.53
N GLN A 134 4.96 -18.30 -6.13
CA GLN A 134 5.69 -17.17 -5.56
C GLN A 134 5.22 -15.82 -6.12
N HIS A 135 4.28 -15.81 -7.06
CA HIS A 135 3.76 -14.59 -7.67
C HIS A 135 2.36 -14.30 -7.17
N TYR A 136 2.08 -13.03 -6.91
CA TYR A 136 0.79 -12.57 -6.39
C TYR A 136 0.29 -11.37 -7.17
N ASP A 137 -0.93 -11.42 -7.67
CA ASP A 137 -1.62 -10.23 -8.18
C ASP A 137 -2.11 -9.40 -6.98
N LEU A 138 -1.73 -8.13 -6.93
CA LEU A 138 -2.16 -7.14 -5.95
C LEU A 138 -3.00 -6.07 -6.65
N ALA A 139 -4.21 -5.85 -6.15
CA ALA A 139 -5.11 -4.79 -6.56
C ALA A 139 -5.45 -3.85 -5.39
N VAL A 140 -5.32 -2.54 -5.60
CA VAL A 140 -5.72 -1.50 -4.64
C VAL A 140 -6.60 -0.48 -5.35
N SER A 141 -7.69 -0.08 -4.72
CA SER A 141 -8.54 1.03 -5.17
C SER A 141 -8.97 1.85 -3.96
N LEU A 142 -8.65 3.13 -3.94
CA LEU A 142 -9.07 4.10 -2.93
C LEU A 142 -9.83 5.23 -3.61
N GLN A 143 -10.86 5.75 -2.94
CA GLN A 143 -11.65 6.88 -3.41
C GLN A 143 -11.72 7.96 -2.32
N ASN A 144 -11.63 9.21 -2.75
CA ASN A 144 -11.83 10.40 -1.91
C ASN A 144 -10.97 10.35 -0.64
N VAL A 145 -9.65 10.33 -0.85
CA VAL A 145 -8.64 10.29 0.20
C VAL A 145 -8.27 11.72 0.59
N THR A 146 -8.54 12.13 1.83
CA THR A 146 -8.05 13.41 2.33
C THR A 146 -6.59 13.28 2.72
N LEU A 147 -5.73 14.10 2.12
CA LEU A 147 -4.31 14.16 2.42
C LEU A 147 -4.05 14.76 3.80
N PRO A 148 -3.21 14.12 4.64
CA PRO A 148 -2.69 14.74 5.85
C PRO A 148 -1.99 16.06 5.54
N ASP A 149 -2.18 17.07 6.40
CA ASP A 149 -1.53 18.38 6.23
C ASP A 149 0.00 18.26 6.14
N THR A 150 0.59 17.34 6.89
CA THR A 150 2.04 17.05 6.85
C THR A 150 2.52 16.62 5.47
N LEU A 151 1.70 15.86 4.71
CA LEU A 151 2.03 15.48 3.35
C LEU A 151 1.75 16.64 2.38
N ARG A 152 0.66 17.39 2.60
CA ARG A 152 0.34 18.57 1.79
C ARG A 152 1.43 19.63 1.87
N ASP A 153 2.01 19.86 3.04
CA ASP A 153 3.12 20.80 3.22
C ASP A 153 4.37 20.40 2.42
N VAL A 154 4.53 19.13 2.09
CA VAL A 154 5.65 18.63 1.29
C VAL A 154 5.35 18.70 -0.21
N ILE A 155 4.13 18.37 -0.65
CA ILE A 155 3.83 18.21 -2.08
C ILE A 155 3.04 19.37 -2.72
N ASP A 156 2.39 20.19 -1.90
CA ASP A 156 1.60 21.36 -2.29
C ASP A 156 1.62 22.42 -1.18
N PRO A 157 2.81 22.97 -0.81
CA PRO A 157 2.93 23.94 0.28
C PRO A 157 2.15 25.23 0.00
N ALA A 158 1.97 25.58 -1.28
CA ALA A 158 1.19 26.74 -1.71
C ALA A 158 -0.34 26.49 -1.70
N ARG A 159 -0.79 25.28 -1.33
CA ARG A 159 -2.20 24.88 -1.23
C ARG A 159 -3.02 25.16 -2.50
N GLN A 160 -2.42 24.90 -3.66
CA GLN A 160 -3.00 25.12 -4.98
C GLN A 160 -3.94 24.00 -5.43
N GLN A 161 -3.92 22.85 -4.73
CA GLN A 161 -4.80 21.72 -4.97
C GLN A 161 -5.79 21.53 -3.82
N PRO A 162 -6.92 20.81 -4.03
CA PRO A 162 -7.78 20.43 -2.92
C PRO A 162 -7.05 19.46 -1.98
N ALA A 163 -7.49 19.38 -0.72
CA ALA A 163 -6.97 18.38 0.22
C ALA A 163 -7.31 16.94 -0.20
N LEU A 164 -8.25 16.78 -1.13
CA LEU A 164 -8.84 15.52 -1.53
C LEU A 164 -8.13 14.97 -2.77
N PHE A 165 -7.63 13.73 -2.69
CA PHE A 165 -7.33 12.88 -3.84
C PHE A 165 -8.59 12.12 -4.23
N ASP A 166 -9.03 12.28 -5.48
CA ASP A 166 -10.28 11.67 -5.96
C ASP A 166 -10.14 10.16 -6.03
N SER A 167 -9.04 9.65 -6.60
CA SER A 167 -8.83 8.22 -6.70
C SER A 167 -7.37 7.81 -6.77
N LEU A 168 -7.09 6.63 -6.20
CA LEU A 168 -5.84 5.89 -6.38
C LEU A 168 -6.18 4.46 -6.79
N LYS A 169 -5.56 3.97 -7.86
CA LYS A 169 -5.68 2.59 -8.31
C LYS A 169 -4.30 1.98 -8.57
N LEU A 170 -4.17 0.71 -8.24
CA LEU A 170 -2.99 -0.09 -8.53
C LEU A 170 -3.45 -1.50 -8.92
N ASP A 171 -2.99 -2.00 -10.06
CA ASP A 171 -2.97 -3.40 -10.46
C ASP A 171 -1.52 -3.78 -10.72
N SER A 172 -1.03 -4.77 -9.98
CA SER A 172 0.36 -5.22 -10.09
C SER A 172 0.48 -6.72 -9.86
N THR A 173 1.59 -7.29 -10.28
CA THR A 173 2.05 -8.62 -9.90
C THR A 173 3.34 -8.47 -9.11
N LEU A 174 3.38 -9.05 -7.92
CA LEU A 174 4.55 -9.12 -7.06
C LEU A 174 5.18 -10.51 -7.18
N ALA A 175 6.48 -10.60 -7.39
CA ALA A 175 7.22 -11.84 -7.19
C ALA A 175 7.90 -11.81 -5.82
N LEU A 176 7.83 -12.93 -5.11
CA LEU A 176 8.43 -13.11 -3.79
C LEU A 176 9.59 -14.11 -3.86
N THR A 177 10.58 -13.94 -2.98
CA THR A 177 11.74 -14.85 -2.91
C THR A 177 11.37 -16.27 -2.46
N ASP A 178 10.24 -16.42 -1.77
CA ASP A 178 9.65 -17.68 -1.36
C ASP A 178 8.12 -17.55 -1.30
N ARG A 179 7.42 -18.66 -1.06
CA ARG A 179 5.97 -18.67 -0.86
C ARG A 179 5.60 -17.83 0.36
N TRP A 180 4.45 -17.14 0.30
CA TRP A 180 4.01 -16.32 1.43
C TRP A 180 3.38 -17.18 2.53
N ASN A 181 4.22 -17.74 3.40
CA ASN A 181 3.81 -18.49 4.59
C ASN A 181 3.80 -17.59 5.84
N LEU A 182 2.64 -17.36 6.44
CA LEU A 182 2.50 -16.50 7.62
C LEU A 182 3.13 -17.09 8.90
N LEU A 183 3.52 -18.36 8.90
CA LEU A 183 4.19 -18.99 10.04
C LEU A 183 5.71 -18.81 10.01
N ASP A 184 6.27 -18.33 8.90
CA ASP A 184 7.71 -18.09 8.77
C ASP A 184 8.09 -16.85 9.58
N SER A 185 8.47 -17.08 10.83
CA SER A 185 8.99 -16.07 11.76
C SER A 185 10.49 -16.33 11.97
N GLY A 186 11.35 -15.84 11.06
CA GLY A 186 12.79 -16.08 11.14
C GLY A 186 13.64 -15.58 9.96
N LYS A 187 14.94 -15.96 9.98
CA LYS A 187 16.08 -15.48 9.14
C LYS A 187 15.94 -15.55 7.60
N ARG A 188 14.82 -16.03 7.06
CA ARG A 188 14.46 -15.99 5.64
C ARG A 188 13.11 -15.30 5.50
N ALA A 189 13.06 -14.02 5.82
CA ALA A 189 11.86 -13.22 5.55
C ALA A 189 11.61 -13.26 4.04
N THR A 190 10.42 -13.70 3.64
CA THR A 190 9.97 -13.61 2.26
C THR A 190 10.04 -12.14 1.84
N ALA A 191 10.92 -11.83 0.90
CA ALA A 191 11.11 -10.49 0.37
C ALA A 191 10.48 -10.38 -1.01
N ILE A 192 10.18 -9.16 -1.43
CA ILE A 192 9.75 -8.87 -2.80
C ILE A 192 10.99 -8.89 -3.69
N SER A 193 10.95 -9.67 -4.77
CA SER A 193 12.01 -9.77 -5.77
C SER A 193 11.64 -9.10 -7.10
N GLU A 194 10.34 -8.90 -7.36
CA GLU A 194 9.86 -8.19 -8.55
C GLU A 194 8.57 -7.45 -8.23
N ILE A 195 8.41 -6.26 -8.82
CA ILE A 195 7.14 -5.53 -8.89
C ILE A 195 6.86 -5.23 -10.37
N ALA A 196 5.86 -5.89 -10.92
CA ALA A 196 5.32 -5.60 -12.26
C ALA A 196 4.02 -4.81 -12.11
N ILE A 197 4.07 -3.52 -12.41
CA ILE A 197 2.91 -2.61 -12.40
C ILE A 197 2.21 -2.71 -13.75
N LYS A 198 0.98 -3.21 -13.77
CA LYS A 198 0.14 -3.30 -14.97
C LYS A 198 -0.65 -2.00 -15.19
N ASP A 199 -1.16 -1.43 -14.11
CA ASP A 199 -1.84 -0.14 -14.12
C ASP A 199 -1.64 0.53 -12.77
N PHE A 200 -1.16 1.76 -12.79
CA PHE A 200 -1.18 2.65 -11.64
C PHE A 200 -1.83 3.95 -12.08
N LEU A 201 -2.77 4.45 -11.30
CA LEU A 201 -3.49 5.69 -11.60
C LEU A 201 -3.72 6.47 -10.31
N VAL A 202 -3.35 7.75 -10.33
CA VAL A 202 -3.73 8.74 -9.31
C VAL A 202 -4.44 9.90 -10.00
N ILE A 203 -5.60 10.27 -9.47
CA ILE A 203 -6.35 11.46 -9.89
C ILE A 203 -6.39 12.43 -8.71
N TRP A 204 -5.89 13.64 -8.95
CA TRP A 204 -5.94 14.75 -8.01
C TRP A 204 -6.50 15.99 -8.69
N ASN A 205 -7.81 16.17 -8.62
CA ASN A 205 -8.53 17.23 -9.30
C ASN A 205 -8.25 17.22 -10.82
N ASP A 206 -7.50 18.19 -11.32
CA ASP A 206 -7.12 18.34 -12.72
C ASP A 206 -5.80 17.65 -13.07
N LEU A 207 -5.15 16.98 -12.11
CA LEU A 207 -3.93 16.21 -12.30
C LEU A 207 -4.25 14.73 -12.45
N ARG A 208 -3.60 14.10 -13.43
CA ARG A 208 -3.66 12.66 -13.63
C ARG A 208 -2.25 12.11 -13.81
N PHE A 209 -1.88 11.14 -12.97
CA PHE A 209 -0.61 10.44 -13.04
C PHE A 209 -0.85 8.96 -13.28
N GLN A 210 -0.16 8.40 -14.25
CA GLN A 210 -0.19 6.98 -14.56
C GLN A 210 1.21 6.39 -14.63
N ALA A 211 1.33 5.13 -14.25
CA ALA A 211 2.59 4.39 -14.37
C ALA A 211 2.35 2.92 -14.74
N GLU A 212 3.24 2.37 -15.54
CA GLU A 212 3.32 0.94 -15.84
C GLU A 212 4.79 0.53 -16.02
N GLY A 213 5.10 -0.75 -15.82
CA GLY A 213 6.44 -1.27 -16.03
C GLY A 213 6.87 -2.26 -14.96
N THR A 214 8.15 -2.61 -14.94
CA THR A 214 8.67 -3.67 -14.08
C THR A 214 9.95 -3.22 -13.39
N LEU A 215 10.03 -3.53 -12.10
CA LEU A 215 11.21 -3.37 -11.27
C LEU A 215 11.62 -4.75 -10.72
N GLN A 216 12.87 -5.11 -10.92
CA GLN A 216 13.53 -6.22 -10.24
C GLN A 216 14.15 -5.70 -8.95
N ILE A 217 14.07 -6.46 -7.87
CA ILE A 217 14.59 -6.06 -6.56
C ILE A 217 15.64 -7.07 -6.14
N ASP A 218 16.86 -6.57 -5.95
CA ASP A 218 17.96 -7.41 -5.57
C ASP A 218 17.93 -7.78 -4.07
N LYS A 219 18.93 -8.57 -3.65
CA LYS A 219 19.04 -9.00 -2.24
C LYS A 219 19.27 -7.86 -1.26
N SER A 220 19.75 -6.70 -1.72
CA SER A 220 19.97 -5.50 -0.91
C SER A 220 18.77 -4.54 -0.87
N GLY A 221 17.67 -4.91 -1.54
CA GLY A 221 16.46 -4.08 -1.62
C GLY A 221 16.55 -3.00 -2.68
N GLN A 222 17.56 -3.07 -3.55
CA GLN A 222 17.80 -2.10 -4.60
C GLN A 222 16.96 -2.46 -5.84
N PRO A 223 16.05 -1.58 -6.30
CA PRO A 223 15.33 -1.82 -7.53
C PRO A 223 16.19 -1.49 -8.77
N GLU A 224 15.98 -2.27 -9.83
CA GLU A 224 16.49 -2.07 -11.18
C GLU A 224 15.35 -2.26 -12.19
N GLY A 225 15.26 -1.38 -13.18
CA GLY A 225 14.20 -1.48 -14.19
C GLY A 225 13.68 -0.12 -14.64
N ARG A 226 12.47 -0.13 -15.18
CA ARG A 226 11.87 1.05 -15.80
C ARG A 226 10.36 1.07 -15.57
N LEU A 227 9.86 2.24 -15.19
CA LEU A 227 8.45 2.58 -15.20
C LEU A 227 8.22 3.64 -16.28
N ASN A 228 7.28 3.41 -17.20
CA ASN A 228 6.81 4.44 -18.11
C ASN A 228 5.75 5.27 -17.38
N LEU A 229 5.97 6.57 -17.28
CA LEU A 229 5.05 7.49 -16.62
C LEU A 229 4.29 8.30 -17.65
N THR A 230 3.00 8.50 -17.42
CA THR A 230 2.18 9.45 -18.16
C THR A 230 1.61 10.46 -17.18
N ALA A 231 1.84 11.73 -17.42
CA ALA A 231 1.32 12.82 -16.60
C ALA A 231 0.49 13.78 -17.45
N THR A 232 -0.79 13.95 -17.10
CA THR A 232 -1.67 14.97 -17.67
C THR A 232 -1.70 16.19 -16.75
N ASN A 233 -1.66 17.38 -17.34
CA ASN A 233 -1.49 18.67 -16.66
C ASN A 233 -0.13 18.77 -15.95
N TRP A 234 0.92 18.35 -16.66
CA TRP A 234 2.27 18.29 -16.14
C TRP A 234 2.84 19.66 -15.77
N GLN A 235 2.37 20.74 -16.40
CA GLN A 235 2.79 22.11 -16.11
C GLN A 235 2.45 22.48 -14.67
N LYS A 236 1.25 22.10 -14.20
CA LYS A 236 0.83 22.30 -12.82
C LYS A 236 1.59 21.39 -11.86
N MET A 237 1.87 20.14 -12.24
CA MET A 237 2.75 19.26 -11.44
C MET A 237 4.16 19.83 -11.29
N TYR A 238 4.72 20.40 -12.35
CA TYR A 238 6.01 21.08 -12.34
C TYR A 238 5.99 22.29 -11.40
N GLN A 239 4.93 23.11 -11.45
CA GLN A 239 4.76 24.25 -10.53
C GLN A 239 4.67 23.80 -9.06
N LEU A 240 3.95 22.70 -8.78
CA LEU A 240 3.90 22.12 -7.44
C LEU A 240 5.30 21.68 -6.97
N ALA A 241 6.05 20.99 -7.82
CA ALA A 241 7.41 20.56 -7.51
C ALA A 241 8.38 21.74 -7.30
N GLU A 242 8.27 22.81 -8.09
CA GLU A 242 9.04 24.04 -7.90
C GLU A 242 8.70 24.72 -6.56
N LYS A 243 7.41 24.83 -6.22
CA LYS A 243 6.96 25.42 -4.94
C LYS A 243 7.29 24.55 -3.72
N ALA A 244 7.46 23.25 -3.92
CA ALA A 244 7.90 22.30 -2.91
C ALA A 244 9.42 22.26 -2.72
N ASP A 245 10.18 23.14 -3.38
CA ASP A 245 11.65 23.12 -3.41
C ASP A 245 12.24 21.76 -3.86
N ALA A 246 11.46 20.97 -4.61
CA ALA A 246 11.88 19.68 -5.15
C ALA A 246 12.76 19.83 -6.41
N ILE A 247 12.81 21.04 -6.98
CA ILE A 247 13.59 21.36 -8.18
C ILE A 247 14.67 22.37 -7.79
N ASN A 248 15.93 22.07 -8.15
CA ASN A 248 17.01 23.03 -7.99
C ASN A 248 16.74 24.27 -8.89
N PRO A 249 16.68 25.50 -8.33
CA PRO A 249 16.39 26.72 -9.07
C PRO A 249 17.31 26.95 -10.28
N ASP A 250 18.58 26.53 -10.21
CA ASP A 250 19.55 26.69 -11.30
C ASP A 250 19.18 25.87 -12.54
N PHE A 251 18.47 24.76 -12.36
CA PHE A 251 18.07 23.84 -13.43
C PHE A 251 16.58 23.95 -13.77
N ALA A 252 15.80 24.74 -13.03
CA ALA A 252 14.35 24.84 -13.18
C ALA A 252 13.96 25.13 -14.64
N GLN A 253 14.45 26.22 -15.22
CA GLN A 253 14.10 26.60 -16.59
C GLN A 253 14.52 25.55 -17.63
N THR A 254 15.66 24.90 -17.43
CA THR A 254 16.18 23.85 -18.32
C THR A 254 15.27 22.62 -18.28
N ILE A 255 14.86 22.19 -17.09
CA ILE A 255 13.92 21.07 -16.91
C ILE A 255 12.59 21.41 -17.55
N GLN A 256 12.04 22.60 -17.29
CA GLN A 256 10.75 23.03 -17.85
C GLN A 256 10.78 23.02 -19.38
N ASN A 257 11.85 23.53 -20.00
CA ASN A 257 11.99 23.54 -21.45
C ASN A 257 12.10 22.14 -22.03
N GLY A 258 12.85 21.24 -21.38
CA GLY A 258 12.93 19.85 -21.80
C GLY A 258 11.58 19.12 -21.70
N LEU A 259 10.81 19.37 -20.63
CA LEU A 259 9.44 18.83 -20.50
C LEU A 259 8.51 19.36 -21.59
N LYS A 260 8.60 20.65 -21.99
CA LYS A 260 7.83 21.19 -23.13
C LYS A 260 8.14 20.47 -24.44
N VAL A 261 9.42 20.15 -24.68
CA VAL A 261 9.82 19.40 -25.89
C VAL A 261 9.21 18.00 -25.86
N LEU A 262 9.25 17.31 -24.71
CA LEU A 262 8.63 15.99 -24.56
C LEU A 262 7.11 16.04 -24.73
N ALA A 263 6.45 17.07 -24.19
CA ALA A 263 5.02 17.25 -24.34
C ALA A 263 4.61 17.41 -25.83
N GLY A 264 5.41 18.14 -26.61
CA GLY A 264 5.21 18.27 -28.05
C GLY A 264 5.38 16.97 -28.86
N MET A 265 5.90 15.90 -28.24
CA MET A 265 6.03 14.56 -28.83
C MET A 265 4.93 13.59 -28.36
N SER A 266 4.16 13.96 -27.33
CA SER A 266 3.08 13.15 -26.76
C SER A 266 1.74 13.41 -27.47
N GLU A 267 0.68 12.72 -27.07
CA GLU A 267 -0.66 12.83 -27.68
C GLU A 267 -1.34 14.20 -27.51
N GLY A 268 -0.77 15.11 -26.71
CA GLY A 268 -1.24 16.49 -26.54
C GLY A 268 -0.30 17.35 -25.70
N GLU A 269 -0.41 18.69 -25.80
CA GLU A 269 0.51 19.65 -25.15
C GLU A 269 0.48 19.59 -23.60
N ASP A 270 -0.63 19.14 -23.02
CA ASP A 270 -0.80 18.97 -21.58
C ASP A 270 -0.41 17.58 -21.06
N VAL A 271 0.09 16.70 -21.94
CA VAL A 271 0.51 15.34 -21.58
C VAL A 271 2.01 15.21 -21.78
N ILE A 272 2.69 14.60 -20.81
CA ILE A 272 4.06 14.09 -21.01
C ILE A 272 4.11 12.59 -20.77
N GLU A 273 4.85 11.91 -21.62
CA GLU A 273 5.30 10.55 -21.41
C GLU A 273 6.79 10.54 -21.16
N ILE A 274 7.20 10.03 -20.00
CA ILE A 274 8.60 10.07 -19.58
C ILE A 274 8.93 8.83 -18.74
N PRO A 275 10.05 8.15 -19.01
CA PRO A 275 10.41 6.99 -18.22
C PRO A 275 11.09 7.37 -16.91
N LEU A 276 10.71 6.70 -15.83
CA LEU A 276 11.46 6.63 -14.61
C LEU A 276 12.33 5.36 -14.64
N VAL A 277 13.65 5.54 -14.71
CA VAL A 277 14.63 4.46 -14.81
C VAL A 277 15.37 4.30 -13.50
N PHE A 278 15.51 3.05 -13.05
CA PHE A 278 16.26 2.65 -11.87
C PHE A 278 17.48 1.85 -12.33
N SER A 279 18.67 2.36 -12.02
CA SER A 279 19.93 1.71 -12.42
C SER A 279 21.06 2.08 -11.47
N GLY A 280 21.80 1.06 -11.00
CA GLY A 280 23.00 1.27 -10.19
C GLY A 280 22.78 2.10 -8.91
N GLY A 281 21.61 1.98 -8.28
CA GLY A 281 21.29 2.77 -7.08
C GLY A 281 20.77 4.18 -7.33
N GLN A 282 20.57 4.58 -8.59
CA GLN A 282 20.10 5.92 -8.97
C GLN A 282 18.77 5.85 -9.73
N MET A 283 18.02 6.94 -9.65
CA MET A 283 16.80 7.17 -10.41
C MET A 283 17.00 8.34 -11.38
N SER A 284 16.47 8.17 -12.59
CA SER A 284 16.38 9.25 -13.57
C SER A 284 15.00 9.30 -14.19
N LEU A 285 14.47 10.51 -14.36
CA LEU A 285 13.24 10.81 -15.07
C LEU A 285 13.60 11.29 -16.47
N GLY A 286 13.53 10.39 -17.45
CA GLY A 286 14.06 10.62 -18.79
C GLY A 286 15.55 10.99 -18.74
N PRO A 287 15.97 12.14 -19.28
CA PRO A 287 17.35 12.60 -19.23
C PRO A 287 17.72 13.25 -17.88
N PHE A 288 16.77 13.45 -16.96
CA PHE A 288 16.98 14.21 -15.73
C PHE A 288 17.29 13.28 -14.55
N PRO A 289 18.47 13.35 -13.92
CA PRO A 289 18.74 12.61 -12.69
C PRO A 289 17.89 13.19 -11.55
N ILE A 290 17.18 12.34 -10.82
CA ILE A 290 16.31 12.76 -9.68
C ILE A 290 16.86 12.30 -8.32
N GLY A 291 17.94 11.52 -8.31
CA GLY A 291 18.69 11.17 -7.10
C GLY A 291 18.74 9.66 -6.82
N PRO A 292 19.12 9.27 -5.59
CA PRO A 292 19.26 7.87 -5.23
C PRO A 292 17.91 7.14 -5.21
N SER A 293 17.93 5.90 -5.66
CA SER A 293 16.78 5.01 -5.57
C SER A 293 16.44 4.63 -4.13
N PRO A 294 15.15 4.46 -3.77
CA PRO A 294 14.75 3.91 -2.49
C PRO A 294 15.22 2.46 -2.33
N ARG A 295 15.36 2.02 -1.07
CA ARG A 295 15.56 0.61 -0.70
C ARG A 295 14.23 0.05 -0.18
N LEU A 296 13.87 -1.16 -0.62
CA LEU A 296 12.60 -1.79 -0.26
C LEU A 296 12.67 -2.77 0.92
N HIS A 297 13.88 -3.16 1.35
CA HIS A 297 14.10 -3.98 2.55
C HIS A 297 15.50 -3.80 3.14
#